data_AF-A0A2G0YIV3-F1
#
_entry.id   AF-A0A2G0YIV3-F1
#
_cell.length_a   1.000
_cell.length_b   1.000
_cell.length_c   1.000
_cell.angle_alpha   90.00
_cell.angle_beta   90.00
_cell.angle_gamma   90.00
#
_symmetry.space_group_name_H-M   'P 1'
#
loop_
_entity.id
_entity.type
_entity.pdbx_description
1 polymer ?
#
loop_
_entity_poly.entity_id
_entity_poly.type
_entity_poly.pdbx_seq_one_letter_code
_entity_poly.pdbx_strand_id
1 'polypeptide(L)' 'MRVVKGVVFVVLVVAVAVAVFNGVVVAASAYFGPFYESDADQSRNFGIWLVGNGVVVVVSVLAGVVWYRRRLLRG' A
#
# COMPACT_ATOMS: atom_id res chain seq x y z
N MET A 1 -4.48 2.17 -26.32
CA MET A 1 -5.52 2.15 -25.26
C MET A 1 -5.36 1.07 -24.20
N ARG A 2 -4.98 -0.19 -24.53
CA ARG A 2 -4.82 -1.27 -23.54
C ARG A 2 -3.75 -0.97 -22.46
N VAL A 3 -2.66 -0.30 -22.83
CA VAL A 3 -1.61 0.08 -21.87
C VAL A 3 -2.13 1.11 -20.86
N VAL A 4 -2.78 2.18 -21.32
CA VAL A 4 -3.35 3.23 -20.46
C VAL A 4 -4.36 2.64 -19.46
N LYS A 5 -5.28 1.78 -19.92
CA LYS A 5 -6.22 1.09 -19.03
C LYS A 5 -5.52 0.21 -17.98
N GLY A 6 -4.43 -0.46 -18.37
CA GLY A 6 -3.62 -1.26 -17.46
C GLY A 6 -2.93 -0.41 -16.40
N VAL A 7 -2.32 0.71 -16.80
CA VAL A 7 -1.69 1.65 -15.86
C VAL A 7 -2.70 2.20 -14.87
N VAL A 8 -3.86 2.68 -15.35
CA VAL A 8 -4.93 3.19 -14.48
C VAL A 8 -5.39 2.11 -13.50
N PHE A 9 -5.57 0.87 -13.96
CA PHE A 9 -5.95 -0.24 -13.10
C PHE A 9 -4.90 -0.51 -12.00
N VAL A 10 -3.61 -0.56 -12.34
CA VAL A 10 -2.53 -0.76 -11.37
C VAL A 10 -2.48 0.39 -10.37
N VAL A 11 -2.59 1.64 -10.82
CA VAL A 11 -2.63 2.82 -9.95
C VAL A 11 -3.79 2.74 -8.95
N LEU A 12 -4.98 2.33 -9.40
CA LEU A 12 -6.13 2.13 -8.50
C LEU A 12 -5.88 1.04 -7.46
N VAL A 13 -5.28 -0.08 -7.85
CA VAL A 13 -4.92 -1.16 -6.91
C VAL A 13 -3.93 -0.66 -5.85
N VAL A 14 -2.90 0.09 -6.27
CA VAL A 14 -1.93 0.70 -5.35
C VAL A 14 -2.62 1.68 -4.41
N ALA A 15 -3.45 2.59 -4.93
CA ALA A 15 -4.16 3.59 -4.14
C ALA A 15 -5.04 2.95 -3.06
N VAL A 16 -5.80 1.92 -3.42
CA VAL A 16 -6.63 1.17 -2.46
C VAL A 16 -5.77 0.46 -1.42
N ALA A 17 -4.69 -0.22 -1.83
CA ALA A 17 -3.82 -0.95 -0.91
C ALA A 17 -3.14 0.00 0.10
N VAL A 18 -2.62 1.13 -0.36
CA VAL A 18 -2.02 2.16 0.49
C VAL A 18 -3.05 2.76 1.44
N ALA A 19 -4.26 3.07 0.96
CA ALA A 19 -5.32 3.60 1.80
C ALA A 19 -5.72 2.61 2.92
N VAL A 20 -5.87 1.32 2.58
CA VAL A 20 -6.17 0.27 3.55
C VAL A 20 -5.04 0.12 4.57
N PHE A 21 -3.79 0.04 4.13
CA PHE A 21 -2.64 -0.08 5.03
C PHE A 21 -2.57 1.09 6.01
N ASN A 22 -2.68 2.33 5.52
CA ASN A 22 -2.65 3.51 6.37
C ASN A 22 -3.87 3.60 7.29
N GLY A 23 -5.06 3.20 6.83
CA GLY A 23 -6.24 3.09 7.67
C GLY A 23 -6.05 2.11 8.83
N VAL A 24 -5.41 0.96 8.58
CA VAL A 24 -5.07 -0.01 9.63
C VAL A 24 -4.05 0.57 10.61
N VAL A 25 -3.01 1.26 10.12
CA VAL A 25 -2.02 1.91 11.01
C VAL A 25 -2.69 2.95 11.91
N VAL A 26 -3.58 3.78 11.37
CA VAL A 26 -4.34 4.77 12.15
C VAL A 26 -5.25 4.08 13.17
N ALA A 27 -5.99 3.06 12.77
CA ALA A 27 -6.87 2.31 13.68
C ALA A 27 -6.08 1.64 14.81
N ALA A 28 -4.92 1.06 14.50
CA ALA A 28 -4.04 0.45 15.49
C ALA A 28 -3.49 1.51 16.46
N SER A 29 -3.08 2.70 15.97
CA SER A 29 -2.65 3.79 16.86
C SER A 29 -3.80 4.33 17.73
N ALA A 30 -5.03 4.31 17.24
CA ALA A 30 -6.19 4.73 18.02
C ALA A 30 -6.51 3.72 19.14
N TYR A 31 -6.27 2.43 18.90
CA TYR A 31 -6.58 1.35 19.85
C TYR A 31 -5.47 1.11 20.88
N PHE A 32 -4.21 1.07 20.45
CA PHE A 32 -3.05 0.74 21.31
C PHE A 32 -2.39 1.98 21.94
N GLY A 33 -2.84 3.17 21.60
CA GLY A 33 -2.21 4.44 22.00
C GLY A 33 -1.27 5.00 20.92
N PRO A 34 -0.81 6.25 21.09
CA PRO A 34 -0.05 6.95 20.07
C PRO A 34 1.27 6.22 19.79
N PHE A 35 1.53 5.90 18.52
CA PHE A 35 2.82 5.30 18.13
C PHE A 35 4.00 6.28 18.22
N TYR A 36 3.80 7.53 18.63
CA TYR A 36 4.80 8.59 18.56
C TYR A 36 4.88 9.36 19.88
N GLU A 37 5.07 8.66 21.00
CA GLU A 37 5.13 9.27 22.35
C GLU A 37 6.53 9.75 22.77
N SER A 38 7.60 9.17 22.22
CA SER A 38 8.99 9.60 22.46
C SER A 38 9.76 9.72 21.15
N ASP A 39 10.81 10.56 21.09
CA ASP A 39 11.61 10.74 19.87
C ASP A 39 12.25 9.43 19.37
N ALA A 40 12.68 8.56 20.29
CA ALA A 40 13.25 7.26 19.96
C ALA A 40 12.20 6.28 19.40
N ASP A 41 10.99 6.31 19.94
CA ASP A 41 9.87 5.51 19.41
C ASP A 41 9.36 6.07 18.09
N GLN A 42 9.42 7.39 17.92
CA GLN A 42 8.98 8.06 16.70
C GLN A 42 9.86 7.72 15.50
N SER A 43 11.18 7.77 15.64
CA SER A 43 12.09 7.39 14.55
C SER A 43 11.91 5.93 14.13
N ARG A 44 11.78 5.02 15.11
CA ARG A 44 11.57 3.59 14.87
C ARG A 44 10.23 3.32 14.19
N ASN A 45 9.15 3.89 14.69
CA ASN A 45 7.80 3.64 14.19
C ASN A 45 7.59 4.32 12.82
N PHE A 46 8.20 5.47 12.58
CA PHE A 46 8.27 6.07 11.25
C PHE A 46 9.02 5.18 10.25
N GLY A 47 10.16 4.61 10.66
CA GLY A 47 10.90 3.66 9.84
C GLY A 47 10.07 2.44 9.45
N ILE A 48 9.36 1.83 10.41
CA ILE A 48 8.46 0.69 10.16
C ILE A 48 7.33 1.10 9.22
N TRP A 49 6.68 2.25 9.45
CA TRP A 49 5.61 2.76 8.60
C TRP A 49 6.09 3.02 7.15
N LEU A 50 7.28 3.60 6.99
CA LEU A 50 7.88 3.90 5.69
C LEU A 50 8.22 2.62 4.92
N VAL A 51 8.89 1.67 5.58
CA VAL A 51 9.20 0.36 4.99
C VAL A 51 7.92 -0.38 4.63
N GLY A 52 6.91 -0.35 5.51
CA GLY A 52 5.59 -0.94 5.27
C GLY A 52 4.93 -0.37 4.01
N ASN A 53 4.90 0.96 3.86
CA ASN A 53 4.37 1.59 2.64
C ASN A 53 5.16 1.16 1.39
N GLY A 54 6.50 1.13 1.46
CA GLY A 54 7.34 0.66 0.36
C GLY A 54 6.99 -0.76 -0.08
N VAL A 55 6.86 -1.68 0.88
CA VAL A 55 6.47 -3.07 0.62
C VAL A 55 5.07 -3.14 0.00
N VAL A 56 4.08 -2.42 0.56
CA VAL A 56 2.71 -2.40 0.05
C VAL A 56 2.66 -1.91 -1.39
N VAL A 57 3.39 -0.84 -1.73
CA VAL A 57 3.46 -0.32 -3.11
C VAL A 57 4.07 -1.35 -4.06
N VAL A 58 5.22 -1.94 -3.71
CA VAL A 58 5.88 -2.93 -4.58
C VAL A 58 4.98 -4.14 -4.82
N VAL A 59 4.40 -4.70 -3.76
CA VAL A 59 3.53 -5.88 -3.86
C VAL A 59 2.27 -5.58 -4.65
N SER A 60 1.62 -4.43 -4.41
CA SER A 60 0.40 -4.04 -5.11
C SER A 60 0.62 -3.75 -6.60
N VAL A 61 1.75 -3.14 -6.98
CA VAL A 61 2.15 -2.99 -8.39
C VAL A 61 2.31 -4.35 -9.05
N LEU A 62 3.08 -5.26 -8.46
CA LEU A 62 3.31 -6.59 -9.01
C LEU A 62 1.99 -7.37 -9.15
N ALA A 63 1.16 -7.37 -8.10
CA ALA A 63 -0.15 -8.02 -8.10
C ALA A 63 -1.08 -7.42 -9.17
N GLY A 64 -1.15 -6.09 -9.26
CA GLY A 64 -1.97 -5.38 -10.25
C GLY A 64 -1.54 -5.71 -11.68
N VAL A 65 -0.24 -5.75 -11.96
CA VAL A 65 0.30 -6.11 -13.29
C VAL A 65 -0.03 -7.57 -13.64
N VAL A 66 0.22 -8.50 -12.71
CA VAL A 66 -0.08 -9.93 -12.91
C VAL A 66 -1.58 -10.13 -13.15
N TRP A 67 -2.44 -9.46 -12.37
CA TRP A 67 -3.88 -9.54 -12.53
C TRP A 67 -4.32 -9.00 -13.89
N TYR A 68 -3.84 -7.82 -14.28
CA TYR A 68 -4.19 -7.23 -15.57
C TYR A 68 -3.76 -8.12 -16.73
N ARG A 69 -2.54 -8.68 -16.69
CA ARG A 69 -2.07 -9.64 -17.70
C ARG A 69 -2.95 -10.89 -17.75
N ARG A 70 -3.32 -11.47 -16.61
CA ARG A 70 -4.24 -12.62 -16.57
C ARG A 70 -5.61 -12.30 -17.16
N ARG A 71 -6.15 -11.10 -16.94
CA ARG A 71 -7.41 -10.67 -17.56
C ARG A 71 -7.28 -10.53 -19.07
N LEU A 72 -6.17 -9.98 -19.58
CA LEU A 72 -5.91 -9.88 -21.02
C LEU A 72 -5.69 -11.23 -21.70
N LEU A 73 -5.24 -12.26 -20.98
CA LEU A 73 -5.07 -13.61 -21.51
C LEU A 73 -6.38 -14.44 -21.51
N ARG A 74 -7.41 -13.97 -20.80
CA ARG A 74 -8.70 -14.66 -20.65
C ARG A 74 -9.81 -14.09 -21.53
N GLY A 75 -9.57 -12.98 -22.24
CA GLY A 75 -10.52 -12.33 -23.13
C GLY A 75 -9.88 -11.99 -24.46
#